data_AF-A0A327K234-F1
#
_entry.id   AF-A0A327K234-F1
#
_cell.length_a   1.000
_cell.length_b   1.000
_cell.length_c   1.000
_cell.angle_alpha   90.00
_cell.angle_beta   90.00
_cell.angle_gamma   90.00
#
_symmetry.space_group_name_H-M   'P 1'
#
loop_
_entity.id
_entity.type
_entity.pdbx_description
1 polymer ?
#
loop_
_entity_poly.entity_id
_entity_poly.type
_entity_poly.pdbx_seq_one_letter_code
_entity_poly.pdbx_strand_id
1 'polypeptide(L)'
;MARAPFLTVAELAGSAGNSRVLLAAPIAIEDIEALFADRIVDNDEVTFDPGSASLRGRWARKLGAVALAERPVKIVPSAETAQKLAAGIGTLGLSRLPWSSGLAQWRDRVSFLRRHEGDEWPDLSDETLLATVGDWLAPALMDKTSLAEIGADTLSNALHALLPWNLRKKLDHDAPTHFDAPSGSTVPIDYESPEGPKLAIRVQELFGLDQHPSIAGGRVPLIVELLSPAHRPVQITRDLPTFWRGSYADVRTDLRGRYPKHPWPEDPLSAPATRRAKPRGT
;
A
#
# COMPACT_ATOMS: atom_id res chain seq x y z
N MET A 1 -28.15 26.41 36.71
CA MET A 1 -28.52 25.74 35.44
C MET A 1 -27.39 24.93 34.82
N ALA A 2 -26.16 25.43 34.71
CA ALA A 2 -25.01 24.72 34.09
C ALA A 2 -24.57 23.39 34.76
N ARG A 3 -25.27 22.91 35.79
CA ARG A 3 -25.04 21.63 36.47
C ARG A 3 -26.18 20.62 36.30
N ALA A 4 -27.30 21.02 35.72
CA ALA A 4 -28.40 20.11 35.44
C ALA A 4 -28.05 19.29 34.18
N PRO A 5 -28.21 17.95 34.20
CA PRO A 5 -27.85 17.11 33.07
C PRO A 5 -28.76 17.34 31.85
N PHE A 6 -30.02 17.74 32.07
CA PHE A 6 -30.99 18.02 31.02
C PHE A 6 -31.70 19.35 31.26
N LEU A 7 -32.00 20.05 30.16
CA LEU A 7 -32.72 21.33 30.14
C LEU A 7 -33.80 21.28 29.06
N THR A 8 -34.98 21.82 29.37
CA THR A 8 -35.93 22.26 28.34
C THR A 8 -35.57 23.67 27.93
N VAL A 9 -35.55 23.95 26.63
CA VAL A 9 -35.21 25.28 26.09
C VAL A 9 -36.45 25.88 25.47
N ALA A 10 -36.88 27.02 26.01
CA ALA A 10 -38.05 27.75 25.50
C ALA A 10 -37.65 28.86 24.52
N GLU A 11 -36.45 29.44 24.67
CA GLU A 11 -35.99 30.53 23.81
C GLU A 11 -34.49 30.41 23.49
N LEU A 12 -34.18 30.53 22.20
CA LEU A 12 -32.83 30.57 21.62
C LEU A 12 -32.64 31.88 20.86
N ALA A 13 -31.42 32.42 20.87
CA ALA A 13 -31.02 33.51 19.99
C ALA A 13 -29.74 33.18 19.22
N GLY A 14 -29.64 33.62 17.97
CA GLY A 14 -28.49 33.38 17.08
C GLY A 14 -28.86 32.57 15.83
N SER A 15 -27.84 32.17 15.06
CA SER A 15 -27.99 31.34 13.86
C SER A 15 -27.70 29.86 14.14
N ALA A 16 -28.12 28.99 13.22
CA ALA A 16 -27.89 27.55 13.30
C ALA A 16 -26.39 27.24 13.46
N GLY A 17 -26.05 26.46 14.48
CA GLY A 17 -24.66 26.09 14.82
C GLY A 17 -23.96 27.05 15.80
N ASN A 18 -24.54 28.22 16.10
CA ASN A 18 -23.97 29.18 17.06
C ASN A 18 -25.05 29.92 17.87
N SER A 19 -25.95 29.15 18.48
CA SER A 19 -27.10 29.68 19.24
C SER A 19 -26.82 29.76 20.74
N ARG A 20 -27.35 30.81 21.39
CA ARG A 20 -27.32 31.00 22.85
C ARG A 20 -28.70 30.71 23.45
N VAL A 21 -28.72 29.92 24.52
CA VAL A 21 -29.93 29.70 25.33
C VAL A 21 -30.26 30.97 26.11
N LEU A 22 -31.45 31.53 25.90
CA LEU A 22 -31.95 32.71 26.63
C LEU A 22 -32.88 32.30 27.78
N LEU A 23 -33.73 31.30 27.54
CA LEU A 23 -34.68 30.79 28.52
C LEU A 23 -34.70 29.26 28.51
N ALA A 24 -34.47 28.68 29.68
CA ALA A 24 -34.50 27.24 29.88
C ALA A 24 -34.94 26.90 31.31
N ALA A 25 -35.43 25.68 31.51
CA ALA A 25 -35.70 25.12 32.83
C ALA A 25 -35.08 23.72 32.95
N PRO A 26 -34.53 23.34 34.11
CA PRO A 26 -34.08 21.97 34.34
C PRO A 26 -35.27 21.01 34.26
N ILE A 27 -35.02 19.81 33.71
CA ILE A 27 -35.99 18.72 33.68
C ILE A 27 -35.31 17.46 34.20
N ALA A 28 -36.00 16.70 35.05
CA ALA A 28 -35.48 15.44 35.57
C ALA A 28 -35.58 14.35 34.49
N ILE A 29 -34.71 13.34 34.55
CA ILE A 29 -34.74 12.26 33.57
C ILE A 29 -36.04 11.45 33.68
N GLU A 30 -36.57 11.30 34.89
CA GLU A 30 -37.83 10.61 35.17
C GLU A 30 -39.01 11.32 34.50
N ASP A 31 -39.03 12.65 34.49
CA ASP A 31 -40.05 13.45 33.80
C ASP A 31 -39.93 13.31 32.28
N ILE A 32 -38.70 13.28 31.74
CA ILE A 32 -38.47 13.03 30.31
C ILE A 32 -39.00 11.66 29.92
N GLU A 33 -38.68 10.62 30.70
CA GLU A 33 -39.10 9.26 30.42
C GLU A 33 -40.63 9.08 30.52
N ALA A 34 -41.29 9.77 31.45
CA ALA A 34 -42.74 9.74 31.59
C ALA A 34 -43.45 10.50 30.46
N LEU A 35 -42.97 11.69 30.10
CA LEU A 35 -43.62 12.57 29.12
C LEU A 35 -43.39 12.15 27.66
N PHE A 36 -42.28 11.48 27.38
CA PHE A 36 -41.85 11.15 26.01
C PHE A 36 -41.58 9.66 25.81
N ALA A 37 -42.17 8.79 26.64
CA ALA A 37 -41.93 7.34 26.62
C ALA A 37 -42.12 6.71 25.24
N ASP A 38 -43.11 7.18 24.47
CA ASP A 38 -43.45 6.75 23.12
C ASP A 38 -42.43 7.17 22.05
N ARG A 39 -41.53 8.10 22.38
CA ARG A 39 -40.50 8.65 21.49
C ARG A 39 -39.09 8.27 21.88
N ILE A 40 -38.91 7.56 23.00
CA ILE A 40 -37.61 7.07 23.46
C ILE A 40 -37.31 5.76 22.75
N VAL A 41 -36.11 5.67 22.18
CA VAL A 41 -35.63 4.49 21.46
C VAL A 41 -34.32 3.99 22.05
N ASP A 42 -34.19 2.67 22.14
CA ASP A 42 -32.99 1.98 22.59
C ASP A 42 -32.32 1.33 21.37
N ASN A 43 -31.12 1.80 21.00
CA ASN A 43 -30.42 1.32 19.81
C ASN A 43 -28.96 0.99 20.13
N ASP A 44 -28.44 -0.08 19.52
CA ASP A 44 -27.00 -0.35 19.49
C ASP A 44 -26.35 0.44 18.34
N GLU A 45 -25.36 1.25 18.68
CA GLU A 45 -24.57 2.03 17.73
C GLU A 45 -23.17 1.45 17.63
N VAL A 46 -22.73 1.18 16.41
CA VAL A 46 -21.35 0.79 16.12
C VAL A 46 -20.68 1.90 15.33
N THR A 47 -19.63 2.47 15.91
CA THR A 47 -18.83 3.54 15.31
C THR A 47 -17.37 3.13 15.23
N PHE A 48 -16.63 3.63 14.23
CA PHE A 48 -15.18 3.47 14.20
C PHE A 48 -14.51 4.54 15.06
N ASP A 49 -13.59 4.14 15.92
CA ASP A 49 -12.74 5.02 16.73
C ASP A 49 -11.35 5.13 16.07
N PRO A 50 -11.00 6.30 15.50
CA PRO A 50 -9.69 6.53 14.87
C PRO A 50 -8.51 6.39 15.84
N GLY A 51 -8.72 6.68 17.13
CA GLY A 51 -7.65 6.66 18.13
C GLY A 51 -7.15 5.25 18.43
N SER A 52 -8.07 4.28 18.50
CA SER A 52 -7.74 2.86 18.69
C SER A 52 -7.78 2.03 17.41
N ALA A 53 -8.11 2.65 16.26
CA ALA A 53 -8.32 1.99 14.98
C ALA A 53 -9.23 0.74 15.08
N SER A 54 -10.32 0.87 15.85
CA SER A 54 -11.24 -0.23 16.15
C SER A 54 -12.69 0.22 16.18
N LEU A 55 -13.60 -0.74 16.03
CA LEU A 55 -15.01 -0.49 16.22
C LEU A 55 -15.31 -0.36 17.72
N ARG A 56 -16.20 0.57 18.06
CA ARG A 56 -16.78 0.78 19.39
C ARG A 56 -18.29 0.57 19.31
N GLY A 57 -18.78 -0.34 20.13
CA GLY A 57 -20.20 -0.60 20.31
C GLY A 57 -20.71 0.16 21.52
N ARG A 58 -21.80 0.89 21.36
CA ARG A 58 -22.47 1.59 22.44
C ARG A 58 -23.97 1.40 22.31
N TRP A 59 -24.59 0.87 23.35
CA TRP A 59 -26.04 0.95 23.50
C TRP A 59 -26.39 2.37 23.95
N ALA A 60 -27.37 2.99 23.30
CA ALA A 60 -27.85 4.31 23.66
C ALA A 60 -29.38 4.33 23.72
N ARG A 61 -29.90 4.90 24.81
CA ARG A 61 -31.30 5.28 25.00
C ARG A 61 -31.45 6.75 24.61
N LYS A 62 -32.25 7.05 23.60
CA LYS A 62 -32.31 8.39 23.00
C LYS A 62 -33.72 8.95 22.91
N LEU A 63 -33.84 10.26 23.13
CA LEU A 63 -34.99 11.06 22.71
C LEU A 63 -34.55 11.95 21.54
N GLY A 64 -34.88 11.53 20.32
CA GLY A 64 -34.35 12.18 19.11
C GLY A 64 -32.81 12.14 19.07
N ALA A 65 -32.17 13.30 19.03
CA ALA A 65 -30.70 13.41 19.03
C ALA A 65 -30.08 13.39 20.44
N VAL A 66 -30.88 13.47 21.51
CA VAL A 66 -30.39 13.55 22.89
C VAL A 66 -30.22 12.15 23.47
N ALA A 67 -29.02 11.82 23.92
CA ALA A 67 -28.75 10.58 24.66
C ALA A 67 -29.15 10.75 26.13
N LEU A 68 -30.03 9.86 26.61
CA LEU A 68 -30.51 9.81 28.00
C LEU A 68 -29.65 8.87 28.84
N ALA A 69 -29.24 7.74 28.25
CA ALA A 69 -28.33 6.78 28.88
C ALA A 69 -27.46 6.10 27.81
N GLU A 70 -26.23 5.76 28.18
CA GLU A 70 -25.29 5.10 27.29
C GLU A 70 -24.46 4.07 28.05
N ARG A 71 -24.15 2.94 27.41
CA ARG A 71 -23.19 1.97 27.94
C ARG A 71 -22.44 1.25 26.83
N PRO A 72 -21.17 0.85 27.05
CA PRO A 72 -20.46 0.02 26.10
C PRO A 72 -21.17 -1.32 25.87
N VAL A 73 -21.21 -1.78 24.63
CA VAL A 73 -21.67 -3.12 24.27
C VAL A 73 -20.61 -3.87 23.49
N LYS A 74 -20.63 -5.20 23.63
CA LYS A 74 -19.75 -6.08 22.86
C LYS A 74 -20.23 -6.10 21.41
N ILE A 75 -19.31 -5.90 20.49
CA ILE A 75 -19.58 -5.99 19.06
C ILE A 75 -19.53 -7.45 18.63
N VAL A 76 -20.54 -7.87 17.87
CA VAL A 76 -20.55 -9.16 17.19
C VAL A 76 -20.16 -8.91 15.73
N PRO A 77 -19.06 -9.50 15.22
CA PRO A 77 -18.67 -9.37 13.82
C PRO A 77 -19.79 -9.80 12.86
N SER A 78 -20.00 -9.00 11.83
CA SER A 78 -20.99 -9.20 10.77
C SER A 78 -20.53 -8.51 9.48
N ALA A 79 -21.27 -8.70 8.38
CA ALA A 79 -21.03 -7.96 7.14
C ALA A 79 -21.12 -6.44 7.34
N GLU A 80 -22.05 -5.97 8.17
CA GLU A 80 -22.20 -4.54 8.45
C GLU A 80 -21.00 -3.98 9.23
N THR A 81 -20.52 -4.70 10.25
CA THR A 81 -19.34 -4.27 11.01
C THR A 81 -18.08 -4.31 10.16
N ALA A 82 -17.95 -5.31 9.28
CA ALA A 82 -16.83 -5.41 8.35
C ALA A 82 -16.79 -4.21 7.39
N GLN A 83 -17.94 -3.80 6.85
CA GLN A 83 -18.07 -2.58 6.04
C GLN A 83 -17.67 -1.32 6.81
N LYS A 84 -18.17 -1.17 8.05
CA LYS A 84 -17.81 -0.04 8.92
C LYS A 84 -16.32 -0.01 9.25
N LEU A 85 -15.71 -1.17 9.51
CA LEU A 85 -14.28 -1.28 9.79
C LEU A 85 -13.44 -0.95 8.56
N ALA A 86 -13.79 -1.48 7.39
CA ALA A 86 -13.10 -1.18 6.13
C ALA A 86 -13.16 0.33 5.81
N ALA A 87 -14.35 0.94 5.89
CA ALA A 87 -14.52 2.38 5.68
C ALA A 87 -13.71 3.20 6.70
N GLY A 88 -13.73 2.82 7.98
CA GLY A 88 -12.95 3.46 9.03
C GLY A 88 -11.44 3.36 8.82
N ILE A 89 -10.94 2.20 8.37
CA ILE A 89 -9.52 2.04 7.99
C ILE A 89 -9.19 2.92 6.77
N GLY A 90 -10.11 3.01 5.81
CA GLY A 90 -9.96 3.91 4.66
C GLY A 90 -9.69 5.36 5.07
N THR A 91 -10.34 5.87 6.12
CA THR A 91 -10.10 7.25 6.61
C THR A 91 -8.74 7.42 7.30
N LEU A 92 -8.14 6.33 7.81
CA LEU A 92 -6.78 6.34 8.36
C LEU A 92 -5.69 6.27 7.27
N GLY A 93 -6.06 5.84 6.06
CA GLY A 93 -5.17 5.66 4.92
C GLY A 93 -4.60 4.24 4.80
N LEU A 94 -4.33 3.82 3.56
CA LEU A 94 -3.86 2.46 3.26
C LEU A 94 -2.49 2.14 3.88
N SER A 95 -1.66 3.14 4.15
CA SER A 95 -0.33 2.96 4.78
C SER A 95 -0.38 2.37 6.19
N ARG A 96 -1.56 2.40 6.84
CA ARG A 96 -1.79 1.78 8.16
C ARG A 96 -2.04 0.27 8.09
N LEU A 97 -2.32 -0.27 6.90
CA LEU A 97 -2.50 -1.70 6.70
C LEU A 97 -1.16 -2.45 6.77
N PRO A 98 -1.16 -3.75 7.09
CA PRO A 98 0.07 -4.55 7.27
C PRO A 98 0.71 -4.95 5.93
N TRP A 99 1.19 -3.97 5.15
CA TRP A 99 1.87 -4.22 3.88
C TRP A 99 3.18 -4.98 4.10
N SER A 100 3.30 -6.14 3.46
CA SER A 100 4.60 -6.80 3.30
C SER A 100 5.34 -6.22 2.11
N SER A 101 6.66 -6.30 2.11
CA SER A 101 7.48 -5.90 0.95
C SER A 101 7.11 -6.67 -0.31
N GLY A 102 6.78 -7.96 -0.17
CA GLY A 102 6.32 -8.80 -1.30
C GLY A 102 4.98 -8.35 -1.88
N LEU A 103 4.03 -7.93 -1.03
CA LEU A 103 2.72 -7.46 -1.48
C LEU A 103 2.79 -6.09 -2.13
N ALA A 104 3.61 -5.19 -1.58
CA ALA A 104 3.89 -3.89 -2.20
C ALA A 104 4.50 -4.08 -3.60
N GLN A 105 5.55 -4.90 -3.70
CA GLN A 105 6.18 -5.21 -4.98
C GLN A 105 5.21 -5.88 -5.98
N TRP A 106 4.36 -6.78 -5.51
CA TRP A 106 3.32 -7.39 -6.34
C TRP A 106 2.34 -6.33 -6.89
N ARG A 107 1.90 -5.39 -6.05
CA ARG A 107 1.03 -4.28 -6.46
C ARG A 107 1.72 -3.38 -7.49
N ASP A 108 3.02 -3.11 -7.32
CA ASP A 108 3.79 -2.28 -8.25
C ASP A 108 3.90 -2.94 -9.63
N ARG A 109 4.08 -4.27 -9.69
CA ARG A 109 4.08 -5.04 -10.94
C ARG A 109 2.74 -4.99 -11.66
N VAL A 110 1.63 -5.16 -10.93
CA VAL A 110 0.27 -5.05 -11.51
C VAL A 110 0.05 -3.63 -12.04
N SER A 111 0.43 -2.62 -11.27
CA SER A 111 0.30 -1.21 -11.66
C SER A 111 1.17 -0.88 -12.87
N PHE A 112 2.37 -1.44 -12.94
CA PHE A 112 3.26 -1.32 -14.09
C PHE A 112 2.61 -1.88 -15.36
N LEU A 113 2.04 -3.08 -15.31
CA LEU A 113 1.39 -3.68 -16.47
C LEU A 113 0.11 -2.94 -16.85
N ARG A 114 -0.68 -2.46 -15.89
CA ARG A 114 -1.82 -1.56 -16.17
C ARG A 114 -1.41 -0.31 -16.94
N ARG A 115 -0.32 0.34 -16.56
CA ARG A 115 0.19 1.53 -17.28
C ARG A 115 0.59 1.24 -18.73
N HIS A 116 1.03 0.02 -19.05
CA HIS A 116 1.56 -0.33 -20.38
C HIS A 116 0.56 -1.08 -21.26
N GLU A 117 -0.36 -1.85 -20.67
CA GLU A 117 -1.30 -2.72 -21.37
C GLU A 117 -2.77 -2.30 -21.19
N GLY A 118 -3.05 -1.34 -20.29
CA GLY A 118 -4.36 -0.73 -20.12
C GLY A 118 -5.29 -1.48 -19.16
N ASP A 119 -6.60 -1.35 -19.42
CA ASP A 119 -7.66 -1.69 -18.47
C ASP A 119 -7.94 -3.18 -18.26
N GLU A 120 -7.23 -4.07 -18.96
CA GLU A 120 -7.27 -5.51 -18.65
C GLU A 120 -6.75 -5.76 -17.22
N TRP A 121 -5.76 -4.97 -16.78
CA TRP A 121 -5.18 -5.06 -15.43
C TRP A 121 -5.98 -4.22 -14.43
N PRO A 122 -6.25 -4.74 -13.22
CA PRO A 122 -7.03 -4.01 -12.22
C PRO A 122 -6.31 -2.75 -11.74
N ASP A 123 -7.08 -1.70 -11.46
CA ASP A 123 -6.56 -0.48 -10.85
C ASP A 123 -6.35 -0.69 -9.35
N LEU A 124 -5.08 -0.82 -8.95
CA LEU A 124 -4.68 -0.99 -7.55
C LEU A 124 -4.00 0.28 -7.00
N SER A 125 -4.26 1.44 -7.62
CA SER A 125 -3.82 2.73 -7.08
C SER A 125 -4.43 3.00 -5.71
N ASP A 126 -3.75 3.81 -4.90
CA ASP A 126 -4.26 4.21 -3.58
C ASP A 126 -5.65 4.87 -3.69
N GLU A 127 -5.87 5.67 -4.74
CA GLU A 127 -7.16 6.32 -5.02
C GLU A 127 -8.28 5.29 -5.22
N THR A 128 -8.08 4.31 -6.11
CA THR A 128 -9.10 3.27 -6.38
C THR A 128 -9.32 2.39 -5.16
N LEU A 129 -8.25 1.96 -4.50
CA LEU A 129 -8.34 1.10 -3.32
C LEU A 129 -9.03 1.80 -2.14
N LEU A 130 -8.86 3.12 -1.98
CA LEU A 130 -9.61 3.89 -0.98
C LEU A 130 -11.08 4.06 -1.36
N ALA A 131 -11.36 4.39 -2.63
CA ALA A 131 -12.72 4.57 -3.13
C ALA A 131 -13.56 3.29 -3.03
N THR A 132 -12.92 2.13 -3.14
CA THR A 132 -13.57 0.80 -3.13
C THR A 132 -13.23 -0.03 -1.89
N VAL A 133 -12.74 0.60 -0.80
CA VAL A 133 -12.24 -0.12 0.39
C VAL A 133 -13.31 -1.06 0.99
N GLY A 134 -14.57 -0.67 0.95
CA GLY A 134 -15.69 -1.52 1.38
C GLY A 134 -15.90 -2.77 0.51
N ASP A 135 -15.52 -2.72 -0.76
CA ASP A 135 -15.76 -3.82 -1.70
C ASP A 135 -14.67 -4.88 -1.61
N TRP A 136 -13.40 -4.48 -1.54
CA TRP A 136 -12.29 -5.41 -1.57
C TRP A 136 -11.79 -5.83 -0.18
N LEU A 137 -11.81 -4.92 0.80
CA LEU A 137 -11.27 -5.21 2.13
C LEU A 137 -12.33 -5.83 3.04
N ALA A 138 -13.57 -5.32 3.05
CA ALA A 138 -14.61 -5.78 3.98
C ALA A 138 -14.87 -7.30 3.94
N PRO A 139 -14.88 -8.00 2.79
CA PRO A 139 -15.03 -9.46 2.77
C PRO A 139 -13.95 -10.21 3.58
N ALA A 140 -12.76 -9.63 3.75
CA ALA A 140 -11.66 -10.19 4.54
C ALA A 140 -11.73 -9.81 6.04
N LEU A 141 -12.72 -9.01 6.45
CA LEU A 141 -12.89 -8.49 7.82
C LEU A 141 -14.13 -9.06 8.54
N MET A 142 -14.77 -10.09 7.98
CA MET A 142 -16.04 -10.66 8.47
C MET A 142 -16.00 -11.12 9.93
N ASP A 143 -14.81 -11.47 10.43
CA ASP A 143 -14.55 -11.93 11.79
C ASP A 143 -13.78 -10.91 12.65
N LYS A 144 -13.58 -9.66 12.18
CA LYS A 144 -12.68 -8.68 12.79
C LYS A 144 -13.41 -7.44 13.30
N THR A 145 -12.86 -6.83 14.35
CA THR A 145 -13.38 -5.57 14.89
C THR A 145 -12.36 -4.45 14.99
N SER A 146 -11.09 -4.71 14.70
CA SER A 146 -10.01 -3.73 14.76
C SER A 146 -8.96 -3.94 13.69
N LEU A 147 -8.23 -2.87 13.37
CA LEU A 147 -7.09 -2.90 12.45
C LEU A 147 -5.98 -3.84 12.96
N ALA A 148 -5.80 -3.95 14.29
CA ALA A 148 -4.78 -4.81 14.90
C ALA A 148 -5.01 -6.31 14.66
N GLU A 149 -6.24 -6.72 14.33
CA GLU A 149 -6.59 -8.11 13.99
C GLU A 149 -6.31 -8.45 12.52
N ILE A 150 -5.91 -7.47 11.71
CA ILE A 150 -5.59 -7.65 10.29
C ILE A 150 -4.12 -8.02 10.18
N GLY A 151 -3.84 -9.26 9.80
CA GLY A 151 -2.49 -9.73 9.48
C GLY A 151 -2.10 -9.47 8.04
N ALA A 152 -0.80 -9.58 7.74
CA ALA A 152 -0.27 -9.44 6.38
C ALA A 152 -0.92 -10.43 5.39
N ASP A 153 -1.20 -11.66 5.84
CA ASP A 153 -1.85 -12.68 5.01
C ASP A 153 -3.30 -12.32 4.67
N THR A 154 -4.04 -11.71 5.61
CA THR A 154 -5.40 -11.23 5.36
C THR A 154 -5.40 -10.15 4.27
N LEU A 155 -4.50 -9.16 4.39
CA LEU A 155 -4.36 -8.10 3.40
C LEU A 155 -3.93 -8.67 2.03
N SER A 156 -2.94 -9.56 2.03
CA SER A 156 -2.43 -10.21 0.83
C SER A 156 -3.52 -10.97 0.08
N ASN A 157 -4.30 -11.79 0.80
CA ASN A 157 -5.40 -12.55 0.21
C ASN A 157 -6.48 -11.64 -0.38
N ALA A 158 -6.84 -10.56 0.33
CA ALA A 158 -7.83 -9.59 -0.14
C ALA A 158 -7.40 -8.91 -1.45
N LEU A 159 -6.13 -8.46 -1.55
CA LEU A 159 -5.62 -7.83 -2.76
C LEU A 159 -5.41 -8.84 -3.90
N HIS A 160 -4.90 -10.04 -3.63
CA HIS A 160 -4.76 -11.07 -4.66
C HIS A 160 -6.10 -11.53 -5.26
N ALA A 161 -7.20 -11.41 -4.50
CA ALA A 161 -8.54 -11.69 -5.01
C ALA A 161 -8.97 -10.71 -6.12
N LEU A 162 -8.39 -9.50 -6.15
CA LEU A 162 -8.68 -8.49 -7.17
C LEU A 162 -8.02 -8.76 -8.52
N LEU A 163 -7.04 -9.67 -8.59
CA LEU A 163 -6.36 -10.01 -9.84
C LEU A 163 -7.03 -11.23 -10.51
N PRO A 164 -7.65 -11.05 -11.69
CA PRO A 164 -8.22 -12.15 -12.48
C PRO A 164 -7.22 -13.29 -12.69
N TRP A 165 -7.73 -14.52 -12.64
CA TRP A 165 -6.88 -15.71 -12.67
C TRP A 165 -6.03 -15.82 -13.95
N ASN A 166 -6.56 -15.42 -15.11
CA ASN A 166 -5.85 -15.38 -16.38
C ASN A 166 -4.62 -14.46 -16.35
N LEU A 167 -4.65 -13.38 -15.56
CA LEU A 167 -3.57 -12.40 -15.48
C LEU A 167 -2.45 -12.81 -14.53
N ARG A 168 -2.68 -13.77 -13.62
CA ARG A 168 -1.66 -14.20 -12.65
C ARG A 168 -0.41 -14.75 -13.33
N LYS A 169 -0.59 -15.66 -14.30
CA LYS A 169 0.54 -16.22 -15.07
C LYS A 169 1.21 -15.17 -15.95
N LYS A 170 0.41 -14.27 -16.53
CA LYS A 170 0.90 -13.17 -17.36
C LYS A 170 1.76 -12.21 -16.54
N LEU A 171 1.39 -11.94 -15.28
CA LEU A 171 2.15 -11.07 -14.37
C LEU A 171 3.55 -11.63 -14.11
N ASP A 172 3.67 -12.94 -13.87
CA ASP A 172 4.95 -13.60 -13.62
C ASP A 172 5.86 -13.63 -14.84
N HIS A 173 5.29 -13.73 -16.03
CA HIS A 173 6.03 -13.71 -17.30
C HIS A 173 6.41 -12.28 -17.74
N ASP A 174 5.44 -11.36 -17.76
CA ASP A 174 5.61 -10.03 -18.35
C ASP A 174 6.21 -9.00 -17.39
N ALA A 175 6.07 -9.21 -16.08
CA ALA A 175 6.70 -8.41 -15.05
C ALA A 175 7.36 -9.33 -14.03
N PRO A 176 8.47 -10.01 -14.34
CA PRO A 176 9.10 -10.95 -13.42
C PRO A 176 9.62 -10.25 -12.16
N THR A 177 9.72 -10.97 -11.04
CA THR A 177 10.24 -10.40 -9.78
C THR A 177 11.74 -10.14 -9.83
N HIS A 178 12.46 -10.93 -10.62
CA HIS A 178 13.92 -10.89 -10.73
C HIS A 178 14.37 -11.05 -12.18
N PHE A 179 15.57 -10.57 -12.45
CA PHE A 179 16.33 -10.78 -13.67
C PHE A 179 17.44 -11.80 -13.41
N ASP A 180 17.52 -12.83 -14.25
CA ASP A 180 18.62 -13.79 -14.23
C ASP A 180 19.78 -13.28 -15.09
N ALA A 181 20.83 -12.83 -14.43
CA ALA A 181 22.03 -12.31 -15.05
C ALA A 181 22.93 -13.42 -15.61
N PRO A 182 23.75 -13.13 -16.64
CA PRO A 182 24.71 -14.09 -17.19
C PRO A 182 25.73 -14.63 -16.17
N SER A 183 25.94 -13.92 -15.06
CA SER A 183 26.75 -14.37 -13.91
C SER A 183 26.09 -15.50 -13.10
N GLY A 184 24.87 -15.90 -13.46
CA GLY A 184 23.96 -16.76 -12.73
C GLY A 184 23.23 -16.06 -11.57
N SER A 185 23.40 -14.73 -11.38
CA SER A 185 22.68 -13.98 -10.34
C SER A 185 21.22 -13.82 -10.66
N THR A 186 20.38 -14.01 -9.66
CA THR A 186 18.98 -13.60 -9.69
C THR A 186 18.89 -12.26 -8.94
N VAL A 187 18.67 -11.18 -9.69
CA VAL A 187 18.70 -9.79 -9.20
C VAL A 187 17.29 -9.22 -9.20
N PRO A 188 16.80 -8.63 -8.10
CA PRO A 188 15.43 -8.11 -8.05
C PRO A 188 15.24 -6.95 -9.04
N ILE A 189 14.04 -6.88 -9.62
CA ILE A 189 13.59 -5.75 -10.44
C ILE A 189 12.71 -4.85 -9.57
N ASP A 190 13.04 -3.57 -9.54
CA ASP A 190 12.30 -2.53 -8.83
C ASP A 190 11.26 -1.90 -9.77
N TYR A 191 9.98 -1.96 -9.39
CA TYR A 191 8.84 -1.45 -10.17
C TYR A 191 8.25 -0.16 -9.60
N GLU A 192 8.78 0.35 -8.48
CA GLU A 192 8.23 1.51 -7.76
C GLU A 192 8.43 2.81 -8.56
N SER A 193 9.52 2.88 -9.33
CA SER A 193 9.89 4.10 -10.06
C SER A 193 8.89 4.45 -11.18
N PRO A 194 8.41 5.72 -11.23
CA PRO A 194 7.59 6.19 -12.35
C PRO A 194 8.35 6.28 -13.67
N GLU A 195 9.69 6.32 -13.65
CA GLU A 195 10.51 6.32 -14.87
C GLU A 195 10.53 4.96 -15.58
N GLY A 196 10.17 3.89 -14.88
CA GLY A 196 10.17 2.52 -15.39
C GLY A 196 10.88 1.53 -14.47
N PRO A 197 10.76 0.23 -14.80
CA PRO A 197 11.35 -0.86 -14.02
C PRO A 197 12.88 -0.78 -14.02
N LYS A 198 13.49 -0.82 -12.83
CA LYS A 198 14.91 -0.61 -12.63
C LYS A 198 15.62 -1.89 -12.21
N LEU A 199 16.80 -2.12 -12.76
CA LEU A 199 17.71 -3.22 -12.45
C LEU A 199 19.03 -2.66 -11.93
N ALA A 200 19.24 -2.73 -10.62
CA ALA A 200 20.50 -2.33 -9.99
C ALA A 200 21.47 -3.52 -9.94
N ILE A 201 22.47 -3.52 -10.82
CA ILE A 201 23.36 -4.68 -11.02
C ILE A 201 24.80 -4.26 -11.25
N ARG A 202 25.74 -5.05 -10.74
CA ARG A 202 27.17 -4.76 -10.90
C ARG A 202 27.60 -4.96 -12.35
N VAL A 203 28.43 -4.05 -12.86
CA VAL A 203 28.87 -4.04 -14.28
C VAL A 203 29.40 -5.40 -14.73
N GLN A 204 30.25 -6.04 -13.91
CA GLN A 204 30.89 -7.32 -14.25
C GLN A 204 29.94 -8.52 -14.33
N GLU A 205 28.70 -8.38 -13.84
CA GLU A 205 27.69 -9.43 -13.91
C GLU A 205 26.94 -9.45 -15.25
N LEU A 206 27.09 -8.38 -16.04
CA LEU A 206 26.51 -8.23 -17.36
C LEU A 206 27.51 -8.45 -18.50
N PHE A 207 28.77 -8.83 -18.21
CA PHE A 207 29.71 -9.18 -19.28
C PHE A 207 29.17 -10.35 -20.12
N GLY A 208 29.43 -10.32 -21.42
CA GLY A 208 28.86 -11.27 -22.37
C GLY A 208 27.41 -10.97 -22.77
N LEU A 209 26.73 -10.01 -22.14
CA LEU A 209 25.36 -9.64 -22.52
C LEU A 209 25.36 -8.59 -23.64
N ASP A 210 25.00 -9.02 -24.84
CA ASP A 210 24.94 -8.22 -26.07
C ASP A 210 23.55 -7.62 -26.36
N GLN A 211 22.55 -8.01 -25.59
CA GLN A 211 21.16 -7.56 -25.72
C GLN A 211 20.72 -6.85 -24.44
N HIS A 212 20.02 -5.73 -24.61
CA HIS A 212 19.54 -4.98 -23.46
C HIS A 212 18.37 -5.72 -22.76
N PRO A 213 18.44 -5.95 -21.43
CA PRO A 213 17.35 -6.57 -20.69
C PRO A 213 16.03 -5.82 -20.87
N SER A 214 14.99 -6.54 -21.24
CA SER A 214 13.65 -5.97 -21.46
C SER A 214 12.58 -6.91 -20.90
N ILE A 215 11.49 -6.34 -20.41
CA ILE A 215 10.33 -7.06 -19.87
C ILE A 215 9.07 -6.75 -20.71
N ALA A 216 7.90 -7.22 -20.26
CA ALA A 216 6.64 -7.14 -20.98
C ALA A 216 6.77 -7.66 -22.42
N GLY A 217 7.28 -8.90 -22.58
CA GLY A 217 7.52 -9.51 -23.88
C GLY A 217 8.51 -8.73 -24.77
N GLY A 218 9.49 -8.06 -24.17
CA GLY A 218 10.53 -7.29 -24.88
C GLY A 218 10.12 -5.86 -25.26
N ARG A 219 8.93 -5.40 -24.85
CA ARG A 219 8.43 -4.06 -25.17
C ARG A 219 9.01 -2.96 -24.28
N VAL A 220 9.39 -3.29 -23.06
CA VAL A 220 9.84 -2.31 -22.07
C VAL A 220 11.29 -2.59 -21.68
N PRO A 221 12.26 -1.74 -22.10
CA PRO A 221 13.65 -1.86 -21.67
C PRO A 221 13.78 -1.54 -20.19
N LEU A 222 14.59 -2.32 -19.47
CA LEU A 222 14.88 -2.06 -18.06
C LEU A 222 15.81 -0.85 -17.92
N ILE A 223 15.57 0.00 -16.93
CA ILE A 223 16.56 1.01 -16.53
C ILE A 223 17.68 0.28 -15.79
N VAL A 224 18.84 0.13 -16.43
CA VAL A 224 19.97 -0.57 -15.82
C VAL A 224 20.82 0.44 -15.06
N GLU A 225 20.75 0.37 -13.73
CA GLU A 225 21.66 1.08 -12.84
C GLU A 225 22.90 0.21 -12.62
N LEU A 226 23.97 0.57 -13.34
CA LEU A 226 25.24 -0.12 -13.28
C LEU A 226 25.97 0.24 -11.99
N LEU A 227 26.37 -0.80 -11.24
CA LEU A 227 27.02 -0.66 -9.93
C LEU A 227 28.50 -1.07 -9.98
N SER A 228 29.31 -0.45 -9.13
CA SER A 228 30.66 -0.90 -8.83
C SER A 228 30.67 -2.19 -7.99
N PRO A 229 31.83 -2.84 -7.79
CA PRO A 229 31.94 -3.98 -6.87
C PRO A 229 31.49 -3.69 -5.44
N ALA A 230 31.52 -2.43 -5.00
CA ALA A 230 31.06 -1.99 -3.69
C ALA A 230 29.60 -1.50 -3.69
N HIS A 231 28.80 -1.89 -4.71
CA HIS A 231 27.39 -1.51 -4.86
C HIS A 231 27.14 0.00 -4.89
N ARG A 232 28.08 0.77 -5.46
CA ARG A 232 27.90 2.21 -5.70
C ARG A 232 27.49 2.45 -7.16
N PRO A 233 26.47 3.28 -7.43
CA PRO A 233 26.09 3.63 -8.80
C PRO A 233 27.26 4.24 -9.57
N VAL A 234 27.45 3.81 -10.81
CA VAL A 234 28.51 4.33 -11.70
C VAL A 234 27.95 4.86 -13.01
N GLN A 235 26.86 4.30 -13.52
CA GLN A 235 26.21 4.70 -14.76
C GLN A 235 24.76 4.23 -14.74
N ILE A 236 23.87 4.98 -15.38
CA ILE A 236 22.52 4.52 -15.70
C ILE A 236 22.42 4.41 -17.21
N THR A 237 21.83 3.32 -17.71
CA THR A 237 21.60 3.13 -19.16
C THR A 237 20.27 2.45 -19.45
N ARG A 238 19.66 2.85 -20.58
CA ARG A 238 18.52 2.19 -21.24
C ARG A 238 18.92 1.49 -22.55
N ASP A 239 20.22 1.49 -22.84
CA ASP A 239 20.83 0.85 -24.00
C ASP A 239 22.20 0.31 -23.60
N LEU A 240 22.20 -0.95 -23.18
CA LEU A 240 23.41 -1.63 -22.71
C LEU A 240 24.41 -1.86 -23.86
N PRO A 241 24.00 -2.27 -25.08
CA PRO A 241 24.91 -2.36 -26.23
C PRO A 241 25.64 -1.05 -26.55
N THR A 242 24.95 0.08 -26.51
CA THR A 242 25.57 1.40 -26.73
C THR A 242 26.52 1.78 -25.59
N PHE A 243 26.17 1.46 -24.34
CA PHE A 243 27.08 1.63 -23.19
C PHE A 243 28.41 0.88 -23.39
N TRP A 244 28.36 -0.38 -23.82
CA TRP A 244 29.57 -1.20 -24.05
C TRP A 244 30.48 -0.62 -25.13
N ARG A 245 29.91 -0.09 -26.21
CA ARG A 245 30.67 0.48 -27.34
C ARG A 245 31.12 1.93 -27.09
N GLY A 246 30.53 2.60 -26.11
CA GLY A 246 30.80 4.01 -25.78
C GLY A 246 31.45 4.17 -24.42
N SER A 247 30.65 4.60 -23.43
CA SER A 247 31.12 5.07 -22.12
C SER A 247 31.74 3.99 -21.23
N TYR A 248 31.69 2.71 -21.61
CA TYR A 248 32.36 1.65 -20.86
C TYR A 248 33.87 1.89 -20.72
N ALA A 249 34.56 2.42 -21.72
CA ALA A 249 36.01 2.62 -21.66
C ALA A 249 36.43 3.55 -20.51
N ASP A 250 35.64 4.60 -20.26
CA ASP A 250 35.87 5.57 -19.18
C ASP A 250 35.53 4.94 -17.81
N VAL A 251 34.37 4.29 -17.72
CA VAL A 251 33.94 3.57 -16.50
C VAL A 251 34.95 2.49 -16.12
N ARG A 252 35.46 1.74 -17.11
CA ARG A 252 36.50 0.72 -16.95
C ARG A 252 37.78 1.33 -16.37
N THR A 253 38.19 2.50 -16.84
CA THR A 253 39.40 3.18 -16.37
C THR A 253 39.30 3.58 -14.90
N ASP A 254 38.18 4.20 -14.49
CA ASP A 254 37.93 4.56 -13.09
C ASP A 254 37.83 3.30 -12.20
N LEU A 255 37.03 2.31 -12.61
CA LEU A 255 36.82 1.09 -11.84
C LEU A 255 38.09 0.23 -11.72
N ARG A 256 38.95 0.20 -12.74
CA ARG A 256 40.23 -0.50 -12.68
C ARG A 256 41.17 0.12 -11.65
N GLY A 257 41.17 1.45 -11.53
CA GLY A 257 41.96 2.16 -10.50
C GLY A 257 41.46 1.87 -9.08
N ARG A 258 40.14 1.96 -8.86
CA ARG A 258 39.53 1.76 -7.53
C ARG A 258 39.44 0.30 -7.10
N TYR A 259 39.27 -0.62 -8.05
CA TYR A 259 39.02 -2.04 -7.80
C TYR A 259 39.95 -2.94 -8.65
N PRO A 260 41.28 -2.89 -8.46
CA PRO A 260 42.25 -3.56 -9.33
C PRO A 260 42.17 -5.10 -9.28
N LYS A 261 41.55 -5.67 -8.24
CA LYS A 261 41.35 -7.12 -8.08
C LYS A 261 40.18 -7.67 -8.92
N HIS A 262 39.37 -6.82 -9.54
CA HIS A 262 38.21 -7.23 -10.35
C HIS A 262 38.57 -7.29 -11.85
N PRO A 263 37.84 -8.10 -12.64
CA PRO A 263 38.04 -8.15 -14.08
C PRO A 263 37.42 -6.92 -14.77
N TRP A 264 38.26 -6.24 -15.56
CA TRP A 264 37.90 -5.05 -16.34
C TRP A 264 38.40 -5.26 -17.78
N PRO A 265 37.77 -6.17 -18.55
CA PRO A 265 38.20 -6.55 -19.90
C PRO A 265 38.18 -5.34 -20.85
N GLU A 266 38.99 -5.38 -21.90
CA GLU A 266 38.89 -4.40 -22.99
C GLU A 266 37.64 -4.63 -23.82
N ASP A 267 37.34 -5.90 -24.09
CA ASP A 267 36.13 -6.35 -24.74
C ASP A 267 35.16 -6.97 -23.70
N PRO A 268 34.15 -6.23 -23.22
CA PRO A 268 33.18 -6.73 -22.25
C PRO A 268 32.17 -7.73 -22.85
N LEU A 269 32.01 -7.78 -24.17
CA LEU A 269 31.06 -8.67 -24.85
C LEU A 269 31.62 -10.07 -25.04
N SER A 270 32.94 -10.23 -25.13
CA SER A 270 33.59 -11.54 -25.18
C SER A 270 34.00 -12.08 -23.81
N ALA A 271 33.83 -11.29 -22.73
CA ALA A 271 34.28 -11.65 -21.40
C ALA A 271 33.21 -12.45 -20.62
N PRO A 272 33.61 -13.46 -19.83
CA PRO A 272 32.67 -14.19 -18.99
C PRO A 272 32.16 -13.30 -17.83
N ALA A 273 30.84 -13.27 -17.65
CA ALA A 273 30.25 -12.64 -16.48
C ALA A 273 30.69 -13.32 -15.18
N THR A 274 30.90 -12.51 -14.14
CA THR A 274 31.32 -13.04 -12.85
C THR A 274 30.89 -12.17 -11.69
N ARG A 275 30.64 -12.83 -10.55
CA ARG A 275 30.37 -12.16 -9.28
C ARG A 275 31.62 -11.92 -8.44
N ARG A 276 32.73 -12.54 -8.83
CA ARG A 276 33.94 -12.70 -8.01
C ARG A 276 35.05 -11.76 -8.47
N ALA A 277 35.96 -11.44 -7.55
CA ALA A 277 37.27 -10.89 -7.90
C ALA A 277 38.10 -11.95 -8.64
N LYS A 278 39.15 -11.53 -9.35
CA LYS A 278 40.09 -12.43 -10.02
C LYS A 278 40.69 -13.43 -9.00
N PRO A 279 40.84 -14.72 -9.35
CA PRO A 279 41.58 -15.66 -8.53
C PRO A 279 43.00 -15.15 -8.27
N ARG A 280 43.55 -15.34 -7.05
CA ARG A 280 44.96 -15.00 -6.78
C ARG A 280 45.84 -15.99 -7.56
N GLY A 281 46.61 -15.52 -8.55
CA GLY A 281 47.66 -16.33 -9.20
C GLY A 281 47.60 -16.48 -10.73
N THR A 282 46.85 -15.65 -11.46
CA THR A 282 46.91 -15.54 -12.92
C THR A 282 47.25 -14.13 -13.35
#